data_AF-A0A7C3UZF8-F1
#
_entry.id   AF-A0A7C3UZF8-F1
#
_cell.length_a   1.000
_cell.length_b   1.000
_cell.length_c   1.000
_cell.angle_alpha   90.00
_cell.angle_beta   90.00
_cell.angle_gamma   90.00
#
_symmetry.space_group_name_H-M   'P 1'
#
loop_
_entity.id
_entity.type
_entity.pdbx_description
1 polymer ?
#
loop_
_entity_poly.entity_id
_entity_poly.type
_entity_poly.pdbx_seq_one_letter_code
_entity_poly.pdbx_strand_id
1 'polypeptide(L)'
;MGNIVGNRFRPQNEKESNRTQNLLLKRISKSEEPERSGGKSVPVKEKIILRVDDRGPHSQVLIGWVFRLGIKRVVVCKEGKGSISAPNHFLPGGFSLSFLSPQEILKNKSKLSEGKGKVLIISYSLNSAYQLIKGGLGVKELNIGGLHYRKGKKRLLDFVHFGKRDILILEKIISLGVRIFAQENLDGPRYNLKPPLRIDI
;
A
#
# COMPACT_ATOMS: atom_id res chain seq x y z
N MET A 1 -32.52 51.94 -33.03
CA MET A 1 -33.17 50.92 -32.18
C MET A 1 -32.86 49.54 -32.74
N GLY A 2 -32.00 48.76 -32.07
CA GLY A 2 -31.75 47.35 -32.40
C GLY A 2 -31.43 46.61 -31.11
N ASN A 3 -32.37 45.81 -30.61
CA ASN A 3 -32.18 45.02 -29.39
C ASN A 3 -31.78 43.58 -29.76
N ILE A 4 -30.62 43.17 -29.28
CA ILE A 4 -30.10 41.80 -29.31
C ILE A 4 -30.72 41.03 -28.14
N VAL A 5 -31.43 39.94 -28.44
CA VAL A 5 -31.98 39.02 -27.43
C VAL A 5 -30.87 38.08 -26.95
N GLY A 6 -30.39 38.31 -25.74
CA GLY A 6 -29.45 37.42 -25.04
C GLY A 6 -30.15 36.19 -24.49
N ASN A 7 -29.93 35.03 -25.11
CA ASN A 7 -30.43 33.74 -24.61
C ASN A 7 -29.58 33.28 -23.41
N ARG A 8 -30.12 33.37 -22.19
CA ARG A 8 -29.48 32.86 -20.96
C ARG A 8 -29.81 31.38 -20.78
N PHE A 9 -28.90 30.50 -21.18
CA PHE A 9 -28.90 29.09 -20.77
C PHE A 9 -28.76 29.01 -19.24
N ARG A 10 -29.82 28.56 -18.55
CA ARG A 10 -29.76 28.14 -17.14
C ARG A 10 -29.28 26.68 -17.09
N PRO A 11 -28.21 26.34 -16.36
CA PRO A 11 -27.84 24.94 -16.19
C PRO A 11 -28.78 24.28 -15.18
N GLN A 12 -29.68 23.42 -15.66
CA GLN A 12 -30.47 22.52 -14.80
C GLN A 12 -29.70 21.25 -14.36
N ASN A 13 -28.47 21.04 -14.86
CA ASN A 13 -27.74 19.77 -14.71
C ASN A 13 -26.91 19.61 -13.43
N GLU A 14 -26.74 20.64 -12.60
CA GLU A 14 -25.84 20.56 -11.44
C GLU A 14 -26.51 19.91 -10.22
N LYS A 15 -27.81 20.16 -10.01
CA LYS A 15 -28.55 19.61 -8.86
C LYS A 15 -28.84 18.11 -9.01
N GLU A 16 -29.12 17.63 -10.23
CA GLU A 16 -29.31 16.19 -10.49
C GLU A 16 -28.01 15.39 -10.48
N SER A 17 -26.92 15.97 -11.00
CA SER A 17 -25.58 15.37 -10.91
C SER A 17 -25.14 15.21 -9.45
N ASN A 18 -25.31 16.26 -8.64
CA ASN A 18 -24.99 16.22 -7.21
C ASN A 18 -25.91 15.28 -6.41
N ARG A 19 -27.17 15.11 -6.81
CA ARG A 19 -28.10 14.18 -6.16
C ARG A 19 -27.77 12.73 -6.50
N THR A 20 -27.37 12.45 -7.74
CA THR A 20 -26.97 11.12 -8.21
C THR A 20 -25.62 10.70 -7.63
N GLN A 21 -24.65 11.62 -7.54
CA GLN A 21 -23.38 11.39 -6.82
C GLN A 21 -23.61 11.14 -5.33
N ASN A 22 -24.46 11.92 -4.67
CA ASN A 22 -24.79 11.71 -3.26
C ASN A 22 -25.57 10.40 -3.00
N LEU A 23 -26.36 9.92 -3.97
CA LEU A 23 -27.04 8.63 -3.88
C LEU A 23 -26.09 7.44 -4.13
N LEU A 24 -25.08 7.61 -4.97
CA LEU A 24 -24.03 6.62 -5.22
C LEU A 24 -23.12 6.47 -4.00
N LEU A 25 -22.71 7.59 -3.39
CA LEU A 25 -21.94 7.61 -2.13
C LEU A 25 -22.71 6.96 -0.97
N LYS A 26 -24.04 7.15 -0.90
CA LYS A 26 -24.91 6.46 0.07
C LYS A 26 -25.08 4.95 -0.18
N ARG A 27 -24.90 4.48 -1.41
CA ARG A 27 -24.93 3.03 -1.75
C ARG A 27 -23.59 2.35 -1.47
N ILE A 28 -22.49 3.08 -1.61
CA ILE A 28 -21.14 2.61 -1.23
C ILE A 28 -21.00 2.56 0.30
N SER A 29 -21.66 3.46 1.04
CA SER A 29 -21.54 3.58 2.51
C SER A 29 -22.31 2.53 3.35
N LYS A 30 -22.79 1.42 2.78
CA LYS A 30 -23.50 0.39 3.57
C LYS A 30 -23.10 -1.06 3.35
N SER A 31 -22.34 -1.42 2.32
CA SER A 31 -22.01 -2.84 2.10
C SER A 31 -20.54 -3.20 1.99
N GLU A 32 -19.60 -2.28 1.76
CA GLU A 32 -18.19 -2.68 1.53
C GLU A 32 -17.16 -1.63 2.01
N GLU A 33 -17.40 -0.95 3.15
CA GLU A 33 -16.28 -0.30 3.83
C GLU A 33 -15.38 -1.37 4.48
N PRO A 34 -14.05 -1.33 4.28
CA PRO A 34 -13.16 -2.28 4.92
C PRO A 34 -13.32 -2.21 6.44
N GLU A 35 -13.67 -3.34 7.05
CA GLU A 35 -13.95 -3.46 8.49
C GLU A 35 -12.83 -2.80 9.32
N ARG A 36 -13.18 -1.70 10.00
CA ARG A 36 -12.29 -0.96 10.90
C ARG A 36 -12.15 -1.74 12.21
N SER A 37 -11.07 -2.50 12.38
CA SER A 37 -10.75 -3.04 13.71
C SER A 37 -10.32 -1.90 14.63
N GLY A 38 -11.02 -1.70 15.75
CA GLY A 38 -10.76 -0.64 16.72
C GLY A 38 -9.28 -0.52 17.11
N GLY A 39 -8.82 0.72 17.33
CA GLY A 39 -7.43 1.16 17.40
C GLY A 39 -6.56 0.62 18.54
N LYS A 40 -6.43 -0.71 18.65
CA LYS A 40 -5.33 -1.37 19.35
C LYS A 40 -4.39 -1.95 18.31
N SER A 41 -3.14 -1.53 18.34
CA SER A 41 -2.07 -2.02 17.47
C SER A 41 -2.04 -3.55 17.49
N VAL A 42 -2.33 -4.18 16.36
CA VAL A 42 -2.25 -5.65 16.26
C VAL A 42 -0.77 -6.03 16.40
N PRO A 43 -0.39 -6.90 17.36
CA PRO A 43 1.00 -7.30 17.51
C PRO A 43 1.45 -8.03 16.24
N VAL A 44 2.44 -7.47 15.54
CA VAL A 44 3.05 -8.10 14.37
C VAL A 44 3.88 -9.30 14.84
N LYS A 45 3.45 -10.52 14.50
CA LYS A 45 4.08 -11.77 14.95
C LYS A 45 5.14 -12.27 13.96
N GLU A 46 5.07 -11.78 12.73
CA GLU A 46 5.87 -12.22 11.60
C GLU A 46 7.30 -11.70 11.70
N LYS A 47 8.27 -12.56 11.33
CA LYS A 47 9.69 -12.22 11.28
C LYS A 47 10.03 -11.33 10.09
N ILE A 48 9.34 -11.53 8.97
CA ILE A 48 9.44 -10.70 7.77
C ILE A 48 8.13 -9.94 7.63
N ILE A 49 8.23 -8.62 7.59
CA ILE A 49 7.13 -7.71 7.33
C ILE A 49 7.28 -7.22 5.90
N LEU A 50 6.31 -7.53 5.04
CA LEU A 50 6.27 -7.01 3.67
C LEU A 50 5.27 -5.86 3.59
N ARG A 51 5.77 -4.69 3.21
CA ARG A 51 5.00 -3.45 3.04
C ARG A 51 5.19 -2.92 1.64
N VAL A 52 4.11 -2.49 0.99
CA VAL A 52 4.16 -1.74 -0.28
C VAL A 52 3.97 -0.26 0.03
N ASP A 53 5.00 0.54 -0.25
CA ASP A 53 4.98 2.00 -0.09
C ASP A 53 5.86 2.63 -1.18
N ASP A 54 5.25 3.38 -2.10
CA ASP A 54 5.97 4.00 -3.23
C ASP A 54 6.77 5.27 -2.84
N ARG A 55 6.67 5.72 -1.58
CA ARG A 55 7.51 6.78 -1.00
C ARG A 55 8.85 6.28 -0.46
N GLY A 56 8.97 4.96 -0.20
CA GLY A 56 10.15 4.38 0.43
C GLY A 56 10.27 4.62 1.94
N PRO A 57 11.48 4.54 2.52
CA PRO A 57 11.70 4.70 3.96
C PRO A 57 11.64 6.18 4.38
N HIS A 58 10.44 6.71 4.61
CA HIS A 58 10.22 8.08 5.11
C HIS A 58 9.97 8.12 6.64
N SER A 59 10.00 9.32 7.24
CA SER A 59 10.02 9.52 8.71
C SER A 59 8.94 8.74 9.48
N GLN A 60 7.70 8.71 8.99
CA GLN A 60 6.60 7.98 9.62
C GLN A 60 6.76 6.46 9.56
N VAL A 61 7.36 5.93 8.48
CA VAL A 61 7.70 4.51 8.38
C VAL A 61 8.86 4.16 9.31
N LEU A 62 9.89 5.01 9.37
CA LEU A 62 11.03 4.81 10.26
C LEU A 62 10.60 4.83 11.73
N ILE A 63 9.98 5.92 12.19
CA ILE A 63 9.47 6.08 13.58
C ILE A 63 8.45 4.99 13.90
N GLY A 64 7.47 4.80 13.01
CA GLY A 64 6.35 3.91 13.24
C GLY A 64 6.76 2.45 13.27
N TRP A 65 7.36 1.96 12.19
CA TRP A 65 7.59 0.53 11.97
C TRP A 65 8.96 0.08 12.44
N VAL A 66 10.02 0.88 12.21
CA VAL A 66 11.37 0.43 12.51
C VAL A 66 11.64 0.49 14.02
N PHE A 67 11.47 1.67 14.62
CA PHE A 67 11.79 1.88 16.03
C PHE A 67 10.86 1.13 16.97
N ARG A 68 9.53 1.27 16.81
CA ARG A 68 8.57 0.67 17.76
C ARG A 68 8.49 -0.84 17.70
N LEU A 69 8.79 -1.45 16.55
CA LEU A 69 8.84 -2.91 16.42
C LEU A 69 10.25 -3.47 16.65
N GLY A 70 11.23 -2.63 17.00
CA GLY A 70 12.61 -3.03 17.24
C GLY A 70 13.27 -3.66 16.00
N ILE A 71 12.90 -3.23 14.80
CA ILE A 71 13.42 -3.76 13.54
C ILE A 71 14.85 -3.25 13.35
N LYS A 72 15.78 -4.16 13.11
CA LYS A 72 17.20 -3.86 12.95
C LYS A 72 17.69 -3.97 11.51
N ARG A 73 16.83 -4.44 10.60
CA ARG A 73 17.14 -4.59 9.18
C ARG A 73 15.95 -4.16 8.33
N VAL A 74 16.20 -3.18 7.46
CA VAL A 74 15.24 -2.66 6.49
C VAL A 74 15.77 -2.94 5.08
N VAL A 75 14.96 -3.57 4.25
CA VAL A 75 15.28 -3.84 2.85
C VAL A 75 14.31 -3.07 1.97
N VAL A 76 14.84 -2.17 1.16
CA VAL A 76 14.07 -1.48 0.13
C VAL A 76 14.12 -2.31 -1.15
N CYS A 77 12.95 -2.76 -1.59
CA CYS A 77 12.78 -3.54 -2.80
C CYS A 77 12.36 -2.66 -3.98
N LYS A 78 13.22 -2.54 -4.99
CA LYS A 78 12.99 -1.77 -6.22
C LYS A 78 13.63 -2.45 -7.42
N GLU A 79 12.96 -2.42 -8.57
CA GLU A 79 13.50 -2.87 -9.86
C GLU A 79 14.60 -1.92 -10.36
N GLY A 80 15.74 -2.46 -10.82
CA GLY A 80 16.84 -1.68 -11.40
C GLY A 80 18.23 -2.25 -11.06
N LYS A 81 19.22 -1.98 -11.93
CA LYS A 81 20.64 -2.32 -11.68
C LYS A 81 21.23 -1.35 -10.67
N GLY A 82 22.00 -1.90 -9.74
CA GLY A 82 22.68 -1.14 -8.72
C GLY A 82 21.98 -1.34 -7.39
N SER A 83 22.41 -2.38 -6.67
CA SER A 83 22.43 -2.32 -5.23
C SER A 83 23.11 -0.99 -4.90
N ILE A 84 22.34 0.04 -4.56
CA ILE A 84 22.86 1.04 -3.64
C ILE A 84 22.96 0.24 -2.35
N SER A 85 24.02 -0.54 -2.23
CA SER A 85 24.59 -0.81 -0.94
C SER A 85 24.95 0.57 -0.42
N ALA A 86 23.99 1.27 0.18
CA ALA A 86 24.31 2.17 1.26
C ALA A 86 24.92 1.22 2.28
N PRO A 87 26.24 1.04 2.28
CA PRO A 87 26.87 -0.08 2.95
C PRO A 87 26.72 0.23 4.41
N ASN A 88 25.73 -0.39 5.07
CA ASN A 88 25.46 -0.20 6.48
C ASN A 88 25.59 1.27 6.92
N HIS A 89 24.78 2.18 6.37
CA HIS A 89 24.51 3.37 7.17
C HIS A 89 23.75 2.84 8.38
N PHE A 90 24.47 2.68 9.50
CA PHE A 90 23.87 2.70 10.81
C PHE A 90 23.20 4.07 10.90
N LEU A 91 21.95 4.12 10.46
CA LEU A 91 21.16 5.31 10.63
C LEU A 91 21.01 5.54 12.13
N PRO A 92 20.95 6.80 12.59
CA PRO A 92 20.71 7.12 13.99
C PRO A 92 19.52 6.29 14.46
N GLY A 93 19.75 5.31 15.35
CA GLY A 93 18.75 4.28 15.69
C GLY A 93 19.18 2.82 15.59
N GLY A 94 20.35 2.55 15.00
CA GLY A 94 20.99 1.23 15.05
C GLY A 94 20.27 0.16 14.22
N PHE A 95 19.81 0.51 13.01
CA PHE A 95 19.29 -0.44 12.03
C PHE A 95 20.09 -0.33 10.71
N SER A 96 20.14 -1.41 9.94
CA SER A 96 20.73 -1.41 8.60
C SER A 96 19.67 -1.19 7.52
N LEU A 97 20.06 -0.49 6.45
CA LEU A 97 19.23 -0.24 5.27
C LEU A 97 19.94 -0.75 4.03
N SER A 98 19.28 -1.57 3.22
CA SER A 98 19.82 -2.09 1.95
C SER A 98 18.81 -1.94 0.82
N PHE A 99 19.26 -1.63 -0.39
CA PHE A 99 18.43 -1.57 -1.59
C PHE A 99 18.72 -2.79 -2.45
N LEU A 100 17.70 -3.61 -2.69
CA LEU A 100 17.83 -4.88 -3.41
C LEU A 100 16.69 -5.04 -4.43
N SER A 101 16.99 -5.68 -5.55
CA SER A 101 16.00 -6.19 -6.50
C SER A 101 15.22 -7.37 -5.90
N PRO A 102 14.02 -7.70 -6.43
CA PRO A 102 13.30 -8.89 -6.00
C PRO A 102 14.13 -10.18 -6.09
N GLN A 103 14.96 -10.29 -7.14
CA GLN A 103 15.82 -11.44 -7.38
C GLN A 103 16.91 -11.58 -6.31
N GLU A 104 17.57 -10.48 -5.92
CA GLU A 104 18.59 -10.49 -4.87
C GLU A 104 18.00 -10.85 -3.49
N ILE A 105 16.79 -10.36 -3.19
CA ILE A 105 16.06 -10.70 -1.95
C ILE A 105 15.77 -12.20 -1.91
N LEU A 106 15.25 -12.76 -3.01
CA LEU A 106 14.92 -14.18 -3.12
C LEU A 106 16.17 -15.07 -3.05
N LYS A 107 17.28 -14.66 -3.68
CA LYS A 107 18.57 -15.36 -3.61
C LYS A 107 19.10 -15.43 -2.17
N ASN A 108 18.87 -14.39 -1.36
CA ASN A 108 19.33 -14.30 0.02
C ASN A 108 18.24 -14.57 1.07
N LYS A 109 17.12 -15.21 0.69
CA LYS A 109 15.94 -15.30 1.55
C LYS A 109 16.18 -16.02 2.88
N SER A 110 17.04 -17.04 2.92
CA SER A 110 17.39 -17.73 4.19
C SER A 110 18.03 -16.74 5.17
N LYS A 111 18.99 -15.95 4.68
CA LYS A 111 19.76 -14.94 5.42
C LYS A 111 18.92 -13.78 5.93
N LEU A 112 17.80 -13.47 5.27
CA LEU A 112 16.86 -12.46 5.77
C LEU A 112 16.31 -12.87 7.14
N SER A 113 16.14 -14.17 7.36
CA SER A 113 15.53 -14.72 8.58
C SER A 113 16.53 -15.40 9.53
N GLU A 114 17.84 -15.37 9.29
CA GLU A 114 18.82 -16.09 10.14
C GLU A 114 19.06 -15.42 11.52
N GLY A 115 18.59 -14.19 11.76
CA GLY A 115 18.76 -13.48 13.06
C GLY A 115 17.56 -13.57 14.01
N LYS A 116 17.70 -13.12 15.27
CA LYS A 116 16.58 -13.02 16.23
C LYS A 116 15.63 -11.84 15.96
N GLY A 117 16.02 -10.91 15.09
CA GLY A 117 15.27 -9.69 14.80
C GLY A 117 14.25 -9.84 13.67
N LYS A 118 13.28 -8.91 13.65
CA LYS A 118 12.37 -8.71 12.53
C LYS A 118 13.08 -8.00 11.37
N VAL A 119 12.63 -8.26 10.15
CA VAL A 119 13.06 -7.57 8.92
C VAL A 119 11.85 -6.86 8.31
N LEU A 120 12.01 -5.59 7.97
CA LEU A 120 11.03 -4.84 7.17
C LEU A 120 11.48 -4.82 5.72
N ILE A 121 10.64 -5.31 4.82
CA ILE A 121 10.82 -5.17 3.38
C ILE A 121 9.82 -4.12 2.88
N ILE A 122 10.33 -3.00 2.37
CA ILE A 122 9.53 -1.93 1.76
C ILE A 122 9.63 -2.09 0.25
N SER A 123 8.57 -2.54 -0.39
CA SER A 123 8.47 -2.65 -1.83
C SER A 123 7.89 -1.39 -2.45
N TYR A 124 8.55 -0.84 -3.46
CA TYR A 124 8.08 0.36 -4.18
C TYR A 124 6.89 0.08 -5.11
N SER A 125 6.54 -1.18 -5.36
CA SER A 125 5.43 -1.53 -6.24
C SER A 125 4.76 -2.85 -5.86
N LEU A 126 3.47 -2.97 -6.20
CA LEU A 126 2.74 -4.23 -6.07
C LEU A 126 3.38 -5.35 -6.91
N ASN A 127 3.95 -5.03 -8.06
CA ASN A 127 4.56 -6.03 -8.94
C ASN A 127 5.79 -6.68 -8.27
N SER A 128 6.67 -5.89 -7.68
CA SER A 128 7.84 -6.40 -6.97
C SER A 128 7.43 -7.21 -5.73
N ALA A 129 6.42 -6.74 -4.98
CA ALA A 129 5.86 -7.51 -3.86
C ALA A 129 5.28 -8.86 -4.32
N TYR A 130 4.53 -8.88 -5.43
CA TYR A 130 4.00 -10.11 -6.01
C TYR A 130 5.12 -11.07 -6.43
N GLN A 131 6.19 -10.58 -7.06
CA GLN A 131 7.35 -11.42 -7.41
C GLN A 131 7.99 -12.07 -6.18
N LEU A 132 8.14 -11.33 -5.08
CA LEU A 132 8.67 -11.86 -3.83
C LEU A 132 7.76 -12.96 -3.25
N ILE A 133 6.46 -12.71 -3.20
CA ILE A 133 5.47 -13.67 -2.68
C ILE A 133 5.46 -14.93 -3.54
N LYS A 134 5.33 -14.77 -4.87
CA LYS A 134 5.37 -15.87 -5.84
C LYS A 134 6.68 -16.66 -5.78
N GLY A 135 7.80 -15.98 -5.53
CA GLY A 135 9.14 -16.57 -5.37
C GLY A 135 9.36 -17.27 -4.03
N GLY A 136 8.36 -17.33 -3.17
CA GLY A 136 8.42 -18.05 -1.89
C GLY A 136 9.18 -17.30 -0.80
N LEU A 137 9.01 -15.97 -0.70
CA LEU A 137 9.45 -15.18 0.45
C LEU A 137 8.79 -15.64 1.77
N GLY A 138 7.61 -16.28 1.70
CA GLY A 138 6.98 -16.94 2.86
C GLY A 138 6.31 -15.97 3.85
N VAL A 139 5.62 -14.94 3.36
CA VAL A 139 4.85 -14.01 4.19
C VAL A 139 3.37 -14.41 4.25
N LYS A 140 2.73 -14.24 5.41
CA LYS A 140 1.29 -14.52 5.60
C LYS A 140 0.40 -13.32 5.29
N GLU A 141 0.96 -12.12 5.43
CA GLU A 141 0.24 -10.87 5.23
C GLU A 141 1.07 -9.88 4.41
N LEU A 142 0.38 -9.07 3.62
CA LEU A 142 0.93 -7.94 2.87
C LEU A 142 0.28 -6.65 3.35
N ASN A 143 1.11 -5.71 3.80
CA ASN A 143 0.67 -4.36 4.15
C ASN A 143 0.70 -3.43 2.92
N ILE A 144 -0.42 -2.77 2.62
CA ILE A 144 -0.49 -1.65 1.68
C ILE A 144 -0.35 -0.36 2.48
N GLY A 145 0.82 0.26 2.37
CA GLY A 145 1.24 1.37 3.20
C GLY A 145 1.07 2.74 2.56
N GLY A 146 1.30 2.83 1.26
CA GLY A 146 1.23 4.07 0.51
C GLY A 146 1.33 3.81 -0.99
N LEU A 147 0.29 4.12 -1.74
CA LEU A 147 0.30 4.08 -3.20
C LEU A 147 -0.36 5.35 -3.72
N HIS A 148 0.46 6.27 -4.21
CA HIS A 148 0.01 7.59 -4.62
C HIS A 148 -0.79 7.53 -5.92
N TYR A 149 -1.62 8.55 -6.11
CA TYR A 149 -2.37 8.73 -7.34
C TYR A 149 -1.43 8.75 -8.55
N ARG A 150 -1.83 8.02 -9.59
CA ARG A 150 -1.30 8.14 -10.95
C ARG A 150 -2.49 8.11 -11.90
N LYS A 151 -2.31 8.66 -13.11
CA LYS A 151 -3.36 8.67 -14.14
C LYS A 151 -3.95 7.26 -14.33
N GLY A 152 -5.28 7.15 -14.23
CA GLY A 152 -6.01 5.88 -14.37
C GLY A 152 -6.14 5.06 -13.07
N LYS A 153 -5.70 5.59 -11.93
CA LYS A 153 -6.00 5.03 -10.61
C LYS A 153 -7.13 5.81 -9.94
N LYS A 154 -7.92 5.14 -9.10
CA LYS A 154 -8.96 5.76 -8.27
C LYS A 154 -8.58 5.63 -6.79
N ARG A 155 -9.00 6.61 -6.00
CA ARG A 155 -8.77 6.66 -4.55
C ARG A 155 -9.61 5.56 -3.88
N LEU A 156 -8.96 4.73 -3.09
CA LEU A 156 -9.60 3.78 -2.17
C LEU A 156 -9.53 4.31 -0.73
N LEU A 157 -8.35 4.76 -0.33
CA LEU A 157 -8.07 5.46 0.92
C LEU A 157 -7.19 6.67 0.59
N ASP A 158 -7.06 7.62 1.51
CA ASP A 158 -6.27 8.85 1.35
C ASP A 158 -4.83 8.56 0.91
N PHE A 159 -4.28 7.45 1.40
CA PHE A 159 -2.93 6.98 1.11
C PHE A 159 -2.88 5.81 0.11
N VAL A 160 -4.01 5.36 -0.44
CA VAL A 160 -4.07 4.20 -1.36
C VAL A 160 -4.92 4.50 -2.59
N HIS A 161 -4.28 4.48 -3.75
CA HIS A 161 -4.93 4.58 -5.05
C HIS A 161 -4.64 3.33 -5.88
N PHE A 162 -5.69 2.74 -6.46
CA PHE A 162 -5.59 1.53 -7.28
C PHE A 162 -6.19 1.77 -8.67
N GLY A 163 -5.56 1.18 -9.68
CA GLY A 163 -6.14 0.98 -11.01
C GLY A 163 -6.35 -0.50 -11.31
N LYS A 164 -6.85 -0.81 -12.52
CA LYS A 164 -7.21 -2.19 -12.92
C LYS A 164 -6.06 -3.18 -12.75
N ARG A 165 -4.84 -2.77 -13.11
CA ARG A 165 -3.63 -3.61 -12.97
C ARG A 165 -3.29 -3.91 -11.50
N ASP A 166 -3.51 -2.95 -10.60
CA ASP A 166 -3.23 -3.15 -9.18
C ASP A 166 -4.18 -4.21 -8.60
N ILE A 167 -5.49 -4.11 -8.92
CA ILE A 167 -6.50 -5.08 -8.52
C ILE A 167 -6.14 -6.50 -8.98
N LEU A 168 -5.78 -6.67 -10.26
CA LEU A 168 -5.37 -7.97 -10.81
C LEU A 168 -4.14 -8.56 -10.10
N ILE A 169 -3.20 -7.73 -9.63
CA ILE A 169 -2.03 -8.20 -8.88
C ILE A 169 -2.45 -8.60 -7.46
N LEU A 170 -3.29 -7.81 -6.80
CA LEU A 170 -3.79 -8.11 -5.46
C LEU A 170 -4.59 -9.42 -5.44
N GLU A 171 -5.42 -9.67 -6.45
CA GLU A 171 -6.15 -10.94 -6.59
C GLU A 171 -5.20 -12.13 -6.73
N LYS A 172 -4.12 -12.00 -7.50
CA LYS A 172 -3.08 -13.04 -7.61
C LYS A 172 -2.33 -13.25 -6.29
N ILE A 173 -2.15 -12.22 -5.48
CA ILE A 173 -1.52 -12.35 -4.15
C ILE A 173 -2.47 -13.09 -3.20
N ILE A 174 -3.76 -12.77 -3.23
CA ILE A 174 -4.78 -13.42 -2.39
C ILE A 174 -4.94 -14.88 -2.78
N SER A 175 -4.90 -15.22 -4.07
CA SER A 175 -4.96 -16.62 -4.53
C SER A 175 -3.76 -17.47 -4.11
N LEU A 176 -2.64 -16.85 -3.74
CA LEU A 176 -1.48 -17.50 -3.11
C LEU A 176 -1.63 -17.65 -1.59
N GLY A 177 -2.81 -17.33 -1.03
CA GLY A 177 -3.13 -17.49 0.40
C GLY A 177 -2.61 -16.35 1.29
N VAL A 178 -2.16 -15.24 0.71
CA VAL A 178 -1.66 -14.08 1.48
C VAL A 178 -2.80 -13.12 1.79
N ARG A 179 -2.96 -12.76 3.07
CA ARG A 179 -3.94 -11.73 3.49
C ARG A 179 -3.43 -10.34 3.17
N ILE A 180 -4.30 -9.46 2.69
CA ILE A 180 -3.92 -8.08 2.37
C ILE A 180 -4.64 -7.14 3.32
N PHE A 181 -3.91 -6.14 3.83
CA PHE A 181 -4.49 -5.07 4.61
C PHE A 181 -3.85 -3.72 4.25
N ALA A 182 -4.64 -2.65 4.26
CA ALA A 182 -4.13 -1.29 4.17
C ALA A 182 -3.97 -0.68 5.56
N GLN A 183 -2.80 -0.10 5.82
CA GLN A 183 -2.51 0.61 7.07
C GLN A 183 -1.29 1.52 6.85
N GLU A 184 -1.50 2.83 6.96
CA GLU A 184 -0.44 3.81 6.69
C GLU A 184 0.64 3.82 7.78
N ASN A 185 0.24 3.87 9.05
CA ASN A 185 1.10 3.83 10.24
C ASN A 185 0.53 2.85 11.28
N LEU A 186 1.36 2.42 12.24
CA LEU A 186 0.94 1.41 13.22
C LEU A 186 -0.22 1.84 14.13
N ASP A 187 -0.39 3.14 14.36
CA ASP A 187 -1.51 3.68 15.17
C ASP A 187 -2.77 3.92 14.34
N GLY A 188 -2.62 3.93 13.02
CA GLY A 188 -3.70 4.18 12.10
C GLY A 188 -4.64 2.99 11.99
N PRO A 189 -5.87 3.23 11.50
CA PRO A 189 -6.82 2.17 11.24
C PRO A 189 -6.23 1.12 10.30
N ARG A 190 -6.51 -0.15 10.61
CA ARG A 190 -6.20 -1.29 9.76
C ARG A 190 -7.45 -1.66 8.97
N TYR A 191 -7.30 -1.74 7.66
CA TYR A 191 -8.36 -2.06 6.70
C TYR A 191 -8.05 -3.38 6.02
N ASN A 192 -8.78 -4.45 6.34
CA ASN A 192 -8.58 -5.74 5.67
C ASN A 192 -9.18 -5.68 4.26
N LEU A 193 -8.39 -6.03 3.24
CA LEU A 193 -8.81 -6.03 1.85
C LEU A 193 -9.19 -7.46 1.45
N LYS A 194 -10.49 -7.72 1.24
CA LYS A 194 -11.04 -9.03 0.84
C LYS A 194 -11.56 -8.96 -0.61
N PRO A 195 -11.47 -10.06 -1.39
CA PRO A 195 -12.15 -10.12 -2.68
C PRO A 195 -13.68 -10.12 -2.54
N PRO A 196 -14.42 -9.68 -3.58
CA PRO A 196 -13.92 -9.00 -4.77
C PRO A 196 -13.47 -7.58 -4.42
N LEU A 197 -12.30 -7.15 -4.89
CA LEU A 197 -11.85 -5.77 -4.70
C LEU A 197 -12.56 -4.89 -5.73
N ARG A 198 -13.75 -4.42 -5.37
CA ARG A 198 -14.56 -3.56 -6.23
C ARG A 198 -14.12 -2.12 -6.07
N ILE A 199 -13.56 -1.60 -7.16
CA ILE A 199 -13.43 -0.17 -7.38
C ILE A 199 -14.16 0.05 -8.68
N ASP A 200 -15.14 0.94 -8.69
CA ASP A 200 -15.80 1.35 -9.91
C ASP A 200 -14.75 2.07 -10.77
N ILE A 201 -13.99 1.39 -11.63
CA ILE A 201 -12.89 1.93 -12.45
C ILE A 201 -13.33 2.21 -13.89
#